data_AF-A0AA35RFM3-F1
#
_entry.id   AF-A0AA35RFM3-F1
#
_cell.length_a   1.000
_cell.length_b   1.000
_cell.length_c   1.000
_cell.angle_alpha   90.00
_cell.angle_beta   90.00
_cell.angle_gamma   90.00
#
_symmetry.space_group_name_H-M   'P 1'
#
loop_
_entity.id
_entity.type
_entity.pdbx_description
1 polymer ?
#
loop_
_entity_poly.entity_id
_entity_poly.type
_entity_poly.pdbx_seq_one_letter_code
_entity_poly.pdbx_strand_id
1 'polypeptide(L)'
;MDELESIMGQRAGAPGSEHEGSLRMKTELLVQMDGLAKSEDLVFVLAASNLPWELDYGMLRRLEKRILVDLPVKSARSAMFAHHLPQTLSQHPLRITTQIDYDQAAELTDGYSGSDIRLVCKEAVMRSVRKVFNRLESLSEGSPASGLEGVVIDPVTMDDIESTVANTKPSARLLASRYTQWQKEYESV
;
A
#
# COMPACT_ATOMS: atom_id res chain seq x y z
N MET A 1 -14.98 -7.00 3.54
CA MET A 1 -14.14 -8.21 3.55
C MET A 1 -12.86 -7.88 2.81
N ASP A 2 -11.71 -8.19 3.38
CA ASP A 2 -10.42 -7.95 2.74
C ASP A 2 -9.76 -9.28 2.37
N GLU A 3 -8.87 -9.27 1.38
CA GLU A 3 -8.17 -10.46 0.86
C GLU A 3 -9.13 -11.63 0.57
N LEU A 4 -10.21 -11.36 -0.18
CA LEU A 4 -11.27 -12.34 -0.42
C LEU A 4 -10.76 -13.67 -1.03
N GLU A 5 -9.66 -13.63 -1.77
CA GLU A 5 -8.95 -14.79 -2.32
C GLU A 5 -8.56 -15.83 -1.25
N SER A 6 -8.29 -15.39 -0.02
CA SER A 6 -7.92 -16.27 1.10
C SER A 6 -9.06 -17.22 1.49
N ILE A 7 -10.31 -16.77 1.31
CA ILE A 7 -11.52 -17.53 1.67
C ILE A 7 -12.17 -18.11 0.42
N MET A 8 -12.15 -17.40 -0.71
CA MET A 8 -12.90 -17.74 -1.93
C MET A 8 -12.00 -18.12 -3.12
N GLY A 9 -10.76 -18.52 -2.86
CA GLY A 9 -9.81 -18.98 -3.88
C GLY A 9 -10.31 -20.17 -4.71
N GLN A 10 -9.94 -20.21 -6.00
CA GLN A 10 -10.13 -21.30 -6.92
C GLN A 10 -9.20 -22.46 -6.52
N ARG A 11 -9.66 -23.67 -6.81
CA ARG A 11 -8.99 -24.93 -6.43
C ARG A 11 -7.54 -24.94 -6.92
N ALA A 12 -6.57 -24.78 -6.02
CA ALA A 12 -5.17 -24.97 -6.35
C ALA A 12 -4.86 -26.48 -6.48
N GLY A 13 -5.03 -27.02 -7.69
CA GLY A 13 -4.13 -28.03 -8.27
C GLY A 13 -4.12 -29.48 -7.76
N ALA A 14 -4.80 -29.88 -6.69
CA ALA A 14 -4.86 -31.30 -6.31
C ALA A 14 -6.21 -31.73 -5.68
N PRO A 15 -6.83 -32.84 -6.13
CA PRO A 15 -7.97 -33.42 -5.45
C PRO A 15 -7.55 -33.88 -4.04
N GLY A 16 -8.09 -33.24 -3.01
CA GLY A 16 -7.80 -33.53 -1.60
C GLY A 16 -7.01 -32.45 -0.84
N SER A 17 -6.61 -31.35 -1.49
CA SER A 17 -5.83 -30.29 -0.82
C SER A 17 -6.68 -29.27 -0.04
N GLU A 18 -7.98 -29.17 -0.30
CA GLU A 18 -8.85 -28.25 0.43
C GLU A 18 -9.40 -28.92 1.69
N HIS A 19 -9.23 -28.25 2.83
CA HIS A 19 -9.82 -28.67 4.08
C HIS A 19 -11.35 -28.57 3.99
N GLU A 20 -12.06 -29.62 4.39
CA GLU A 20 -13.53 -29.68 4.35
C GLU A 20 -14.19 -28.48 5.08
N GLY A 21 -13.55 -27.97 6.13
CA GLY A 21 -13.99 -26.75 6.82
C GLY A 21 -14.00 -25.49 5.93
N SER A 22 -13.00 -25.33 5.05
CA SER A 22 -12.95 -24.21 4.10
C SER A 22 -14.09 -24.31 3.08
N LEU A 23 -14.37 -25.52 2.57
CA LEU A 23 -15.48 -25.76 1.65
C LEU A 23 -16.84 -25.45 2.27
N ARG A 24 -17.06 -25.87 3.53
CA ARG A 24 -18.28 -25.56 4.28
C ARG A 24 -18.42 -24.06 4.50
N MET A 25 -17.33 -23.37 4.86
CA MET A 25 -17.32 -21.92 5.03
C MET A 25 -17.64 -21.17 3.73
N LYS A 26 -17.04 -21.56 2.60
CA LYS A 26 -17.36 -21.01 1.27
C LYS A 26 -18.84 -21.18 0.95
N THR A 27 -19.37 -22.38 1.18
CA THR A 27 -20.78 -22.70 0.91
C THR A 27 -21.71 -21.85 1.76
N GLU A 28 -21.44 -21.75 3.07
CA GLU A 28 -22.24 -20.95 3.99
C GLU A 28 -22.25 -19.48 3.59
N LEU A 29 -21.08 -18.91 3.25
CA LEU A 29 -20.98 -17.53 2.80
C LEU A 29 -21.85 -17.26 1.56
N LEU A 30 -21.82 -18.16 0.57
CA LEU A 30 -22.63 -18.04 -0.64
C LEU A 30 -24.14 -18.15 -0.35
N VAL A 31 -24.53 -19.03 0.57
CA VAL A 31 -25.94 -19.18 1.02
C VAL A 31 -26.42 -17.92 1.72
N GLN A 32 -25.59 -17.34 2.60
CA GLN A 32 -25.93 -16.11 3.31
C GLN A 32 -26.07 -14.93 2.34
N MET A 33 -25.19 -14.82 1.34
CA MET A 33 -25.31 -13.79 0.30
C MET A 33 -26.60 -13.93 -0.52
N ASP A 34 -27.01 -15.16 -0.87
CA ASP A 34 -28.29 -15.40 -1.57
C ASP A 34 -29.51 -15.09 -0.68
N GLY A 35 -29.38 -15.29 0.64
CA GLY A 35 -30.40 -14.93 1.62
C GLY A 35 -30.56 -13.42 1.75
N LEU A 36 -29.44 -12.68 1.81
CA LEU A 36 -29.44 -11.22 1.88
C LEU A 36 -30.09 -10.58 0.66
N ALA A 37 -29.84 -11.11 -0.55
CA ALA A 37 -30.46 -10.61 -1.78
C ALA A 37 -32.00 -10.72 -1.82
N LYS A 38 -32.59 -11.53 -0.92
CA LYS A 38 -34.04 -11.73 -0.79
C LYS A 38 -34.62 -11.08 0.46
N SER A 39 -33.77 -10.53 1.33
CA SER A 39 -34.22 -9.81 2.52
C SER A 39 -34.63 -8.39 2.15
N GLU A 40 -35.54 -7.81 2.94
CA GLU A 40 -35.85 -6.38 2.91
C GLU A 40 -34.74 -5.55 3.61
N ASP A 41 -33.78 -6.22 4.27
CA ASP A 41 -32.66 -5.57 4.94
C ASP A 41 -31.66 -4.96 3.94
N LEU A 42 -31.33 -3.68 4.13
CA LEU A 42 -30.34 -2.98 3.32
C LEU A 42 -28.91 -3.30 3.79
N VAL A 43 -28.36 -4.42 3.32
CA VAL A 43 -26.97 -4.83 3.60
C VAL A 43 -26.09 -4.58 2.38
N PHE A 44 -25.01 -3.81 2.56
CA PHE A 44 -24.00 -3.57 1.52
C PHE A 44 -22.73 -4.37 1.80
N VAL A 45 -22.31 -5.19 0.83
CA VAL A 45 -21.09 -6.00 0.93
C VAL A 45 -19.99 -5.37 0.07
N LEU A 46 -18.96 -4.85 0.73
CA LEU A 46 -17.71 -4.44 0.08
C LEU A 46 -16.64 -5.51 0.29
N ALA A 47 -16.04 -5.97 -0.80
CA ALA A 47 -14.93 -6.92 -0.78
C ALA A 47 -13.72 -6.38 -1.56
N ALA A 48 -12.52 -6.66 -1.06
CA ALA A 48 -11.26 -6.33 -1.71
C ALA A 48 -10.46 -7.62 -1.98
N SER A 49 -9.67 -7.62 -3.07
CA SER A 49 -8.82 -8.74 -3.46
C SER A 49 -7.63 -8.25 -4.29
N ASN A 50 -6.44 -8.81 -4.03
CA ASN A 50 -5.24 -8.55 -4.83
C ASN A 50 -5.05 -9.62 -5.92
N LEU A 51 -5.78 -10.73 -5.86
CA LEU A 51 -5.69 -11.85 -6.81
C LEU A 51 -7.07 -12.19 -7.39
N PRO A 52 -7.72 -11.26 -8.12
CA PRO A 52 -9.12 -11.43 -8.53
C PRO A 52 -9.35 -12.60 -9.50
N TRP A 53 -8.31 -13.02 -10.24
CA TRP A 53 -8.33 -14.23 -11.08
C TRP A 53 -8.33 -15.54 -10.29
N GLU A 54 -7.99 -15.51 -9.01
CA GLU A 54 -8.10 -16.67 -8.12
C GLU A 54 -9.49 -16.77 -7.50
N LEU A 55 -10.42 -15.84 -7.72
CA LEU A 55 -11.74 -15.94 -7.10
C LEU A 55 -12.61 -17.00 -7.78
N ASP A 56 -13.31 -17.81 -6.99
CA ASP A 56 -14.31 -18.76 -7.47
C ASP A 56 -15.45 -18.06 -8.24
N TYR A 57 -15.93 -18.72 -9.30
CA TYR A 57 -17.04 -18.23 -10.13
C TYR A 57 -18.35 -18.06 -9.35
N GLY A 58 -18.57 -18.84 -8.27
CA GLY A 58 -19.70 -18.67 -7.37
C GLY A 58 -19.71 -17.30 -6.68
N MET A 59 -18.53 -16.81 -6.27
CA MET A 59 -18.39 -15.48 -5.67
C MET A 59 -18.46 -14.37 -6.73
N LEU A 60 -17.78 -14.54 -7.87
CA LEU A 60 -17.82 -13.55 -8.96
C LEU A 60 -19.25 -13.25 -9.44
N ARG A 61 -20.14 -14.25 -9.43
CA ARG A 61 -21.55 -14.06 -9.79
C ARG A 61 -22.36 -13.21 -8.80
N ARG A 62 -21.96 -13.18 -7.52
CA ARG A 62 -22.66 -12.44 -6.45
C ARG A 62 -22.09 -11.04 -6.22
N LEU A 63 -20.84 -10.81 -6.66
CA LEU A 63 -20.24 -9.49 -6.72
C LEU A 63 -20.59 -8.84 -8.06
N GLU A 64 -21.78 -8.28 -8.14
CA GLU A 64 -22.34 -7.68 -9.36
C GLU A 64 -21.52 -6.48 -9.84
N LYS A 65 -21.04 -5.63 -8.93
CA LYS A 65 -20.21 -4.47 -9.23
C LYS A 65 -18.75 -4.76 -8.87
N ARG A 66 -17.86 -4.55 -9.83
CA ARG A 66 -16.42 -4.83 -9.72
C ARG A 66 -15.67 -3.62 -10.26
N ILE A 67 -14.86 -3.00 -9.41
CA ILE A 67 -14.13 -1.77 -9.72
C ILE A 67 -12.63 -2.09 -9.64
N LEU A 68 -11.90 -1.88 -10.73
CA LEU A 68 -10.45 -1.94 -10.68
C LEU A 68 -9.91 -0.65 -10.05
N VAL A 69 -9.15 -0.79 -8.97
CA VAL A 69 -8.38 0.30 -8.38
C VAL A 69 -6.97 0.24 -8.95
N ASP A 70 -6.71 1.08 -9.95
CA ASP A 70 -5.41 1.12 -10.63
C ASP A 70 -4.35 1.89 -9.81
N LEU A 71 -3.10 1.84 -10.28
CA LEU A 71 -1.99 2.58 -9.72
C LEU A 71 -2.25 4.10 -9.75
N PRO A 72 -1.75 4.84 -8.75
CA PRO A 72 -1.96 6.28 -8.67
C PRO A 72 -1.32 6.99 -9.87
N VAL A 73 -2.11 7.84 -10.52
CA VAL A 73 -1.64 8.78 -11.55
C VAL A 73 -0.69 9.82 -10.96
N LYS A 74 0.09 10.52 -11.80
CA LYS A 74 1.10 11.51 -11.37
C LYS A 74 0.56 12.52 -10.33
N SER A 75 -0.62 13.10 -10.57
CA SER A 75 -1.22 14.07 -9.64
C SER A 75 -1.57 13.46 -8.28
N ALA A 76 -2.06 12.21 -8.28
CA ALA A 76 -2.31 11.47 -7.05
C ALA A 76 -0.99 11.19 -6.31
N ARG A 77 0.07 10.77 -7.01
CA ARG A 77 1.39 10.55 -6.41
C ARG A 77 1.97 11.83 -5.80
N SER A 78 1.87 12.96 -6.49
CA SER A 78 2.29 14.28 -5.98
C SER A 78 1.53 14.63 -4.69
N ALA A 79 0.21 14.44 -4.66
CA ALA A 79 -0.60 14.63 -3.45
C ALA A 79 -0.22 13.66 -2.32
N MET A 80 0.13 12.42 -2.64
CA MET A 80 0.59 11.44 -1.64
C MET A 80 1.92 11.83 -1.02
N PHE A 81 2.89 12.33 -1.81
CA PHE A 81 4.14 12.88 -1.28
C PHE A 81 3.86 14.08 -0.38
N ALA A 82 3.02 15.02 -0.80
CA ALA A 82 2.64 16.17 0.01
C ALA A 82 1.96 15.77 1.33
N HIS A 83 1.16 14.70 1.32
CA HIS A 83 0.50 14.17 2.50
C HIS A 83 1.46 13.45 3.46
N HIS A 84 2.41 12.66 2.93
CA HIS A 84 3.34 11.88 3.74
C HIS A 84 4.58 12.66 4.17
N LEU A 85 5.02 13.64 3.39
CA LEU A 85 6.17 14.51 3.64
C LEU A 85 5.79 16.00 3.55
N PRO A 86 4.81 16.48 4.35
CA PRO A 86 4.46 17.90 4.37
C PRO A 86 5.68 18.76 4.72
N GLN A 87 5.64 20.03 4.32
CA GLN A 87 6.74 21.02 4.51
C GLN A 87 7.30 21.06 5.94
N THR A 88 6.46 20.74 6.92
CA THR A 88 6.88 20.51 8.30
C THR A 88 6.21 19.25 8.82
N LEU A 89 7.02 18.24 9.10
CA LEU A 89 6.66 17.06 9.86
C LEU A 89 6.89 17.35 11.34
N SER A 90 5.80 17.47 12.10
CA SER A 90 5.85 17.66 13.56
C SER A 90 5.35 16.40 14.25
N GLN A 91 6.27 15.60 14.78
CA GLN A 91 5.95 14.55 15.74
C GLN A 91 6.69 14.85 17.04
N HIS A 92 5.99 15.48 17.99
CA HIS A 92 6.57 15.95 19.24
C HIS A 92 7.45 14.87 19.90
N PRO A 93 8.74 15.13 20.21
CA PRO A 93 9.48 16.40 20.19
C PRO A 93 10.23 16.75 18.89
N LEU A 94 10.10 15.95 17.84
CA LEU A 94 10.83 16.09 16.59
C LEU A 94 10.07 16.98 15.59
N ARG A 95 10.78 17.96 15.04
CA ARG A 95 10.32 18.79 13.93
C ARG A 95 11.30 18.62 12.78
N ILE A 96 10.81 18.11 11.65
CA ILE A 96 11.59 17.91 10.42
C ILE A 96 11.00 18.79 9.34
N THR A 97 11.82 19.58 8.69
CA THR A 97 11.43 20.36 7.52
C THR A 97 11.67 19.56 6.24
N THR A 98 10.86 19.79 5.21
CA THR A 98 11.04 19.14 3.90
C THR A 98 11.24 20.19 2.82
N GLN A 99 12.16 19.91 1.90
CA GLN A 99 12.48 20.73 0.73
C GLN A 99 12.40 19.82 -0.50
N ILE A 100 11.16 19.50 -0.89
CA ILE A 100 10.86 18.51 -1.91
C ILE A 100 9.97 19.15 -2.97
N ASP A 101 10.32 18.94 -4.23
CA ASP A 101 9.42 19.17 -5.35
C ASP A 101 8.54 17.92 -5.52
N TYR A 102 7.28 18.02 -5.14
CA TYR A 102 6.36 16.87 -5.17
C TYR A 102 6.03 16.41 -6.59
N ASP A 103 6.06 17.31 -7.58
CA ASP A 103 5.80 16.95 -8.97
C ASP A 103 6.99 16.22 -9.57
N GLN A 104 8.21 16.65 -9.25
CA GLN A 104 9.43 15.92 -9.59
C GLN A 104 9.47 14.54 -8.92
N ALA A 105 9.12 14.44 -7.63
CA ALA A 105 9.04 13.17 -6.93
C ALA A 105 8.00 12.22 -7.54
N ALA A 106 6.87 12.76 -8.01
CA ALA A 106 5.83 12.00 -8.70
C ALA A 106 6.26 11.49 -10.08
N GLU A 107 7.15 12.20 -10.79
CA GLU A 107 7.75 11.75 -12.06
C GLU A 107 8.70 10.58 -11.84
N LEU A 108 9.55 10.65 -10.81
CA LEU A 108 10.52 9.59 -10.50
C LEU A 108 9.86 8.27 -10.05
N THR A 109 8.62 8.35 -9.55
CA THR A 109 7.90 7.21 -8.98
C THR A 109 6.79 6.67 -9.89
N ASP A 110 7.03 6.71 -11.20
CA ASP A 110 6.07 6.13 -12.13
C ASP A 110 5.92 4.60 -11.97
N GLY A 111 4.66 4.15 -11.90
CA GLY A 111 4.31 2.76 -11.62
C GLY A 111 4.42 2.33 -10.15
N TYR A 112 4.64 3.26 -9.21
CA TYR A 112 4.67 2.97 -7.77
C TYR A 112 3.24 2.86 -7.23
N SER A 113 3.01 1.88 -6.36
CA SER A 113 1.77 1.80 -5.58
C SER A 113 1.78 2.82 -4.45
N GLY A 114 0.62 3.03 -3.82
CA GLY A 114 0.55 3.90 -2.65
C GLY A 114 1.44 3.45 -1.48
N SER A 115 1.58 2.14 -1.31
CA SER A 115 2.48 1.55 -0.32
C SER A 115 3.95 1.81 -0.65
N ASP A 116 4.34 1.74 -1.92
CA ASP A 116 5.70 2.03 -2.35
C ASP A 116 6.05 3.51 -2.11
N ILE A 117 5.14 4.44 -2.41
CA ILE A 117 5.33 5.88 -2.14
C ILE A 117 5.49 6.14 -0.65
N ARG A 118 4.64 5.53 0.18
CA ARG A 118 4.76 5.62 1.65
C ARG A 118 6.11 5.11 2.13
N LEU A 119 6.60 4.00 1.56
CA LEU A 119 7.91 3.46 1.90
C LEU A 119 9.04 4.41 1.50
N VAL A 120 9.00 4.98 0.29
CA VAL A 120 9.96 6.01 -0.15
C VAL A 120 9.99 7.18 0.82
N CYS A 121 8.81 7.67 1.22
CA CYS A 121 8.71 8.77 2.18
C CYS A 121 9.35 8.44 3.53
N LYS A 122 9.05 7.24 4.05
CA LYS A 122 9.60 6.76 5.32
C LYS A 122 11.12 6.64 5.26
N GLU A 123 11.67 6.04 4.21
CA GLU A 123 13.11 5.84 4.08
C GLU A 123 13.87 7.16 3.90
N ALA A 124 13.29 8.13 3.19
CA ALA A 124 13.85 9.47 3.06
C ALA A 124 13.98 10.17 4.43
N VAL A 125 12.94 10.11 5.26
CA VAL A 125 12.99 10.63 6.65
C VAL A 125 14.03 9.89 7.49
N MET A 126 14.05 8.56 7.40
CA MET A 126 15.02 7.73 8.14
C MET A 126 16.46 8.02 7.75
N ARG A 127 16.71 8.56 6.55
CA ARG A 127 18.04 8.98 6.11
C ARG A 127 18.52 10.20 6.90
N SER A 128 17.68 11.21 7.08
CA SER A 128 17.99 12.38 7.93
C SER A 128 18.20 11.97 9.39
N VAL A 129 17.38 11.05 9.90
CA VAL A 129 17.52 10.52 11.26
C VAL A 129 18.84 9.74 11.43
N ARG A 130 19.23 8.91 10.46
CA ARG A 130 20.52 8.18 10.48
C ARG A 130 21.73 9.12 10.50
N LYS A 131 21.70 10.23 9.76
CA LYS A 131 22.75 11.27 9.80
C LYS A 131 22.93 11.81 11.22
N VAL A 132 21.83 12.06 11.94
CA VAL A 132 21.85 12.52 13.33
C VAL A 132 22.45 11.48 14.28
N PHE A 133 22.03 10.22 14.19
CA PHE A 133 22.57 9.15 15.03
C PHE A 133 24.08 8.99 14.84
N ASN A 134 24.56 9.00 13.59
CA ASN A 134 26.00 8.92 13.31
C ASN A 134 26.79 10.10 13.92
N ARG A 135 26.22 11.32 13.91
CA ARG A 135 26.82 12.49 14.58
C ARG A 135 26.90 12.26 16.09
N LEU A 136 25.84 11.76 16.72
CA LEU A 136 25.79 11.49 18.16
C LEU A 136 26.79 10.41 18.59
N GLU A 137 26.91 9.31 17.83
CA GLU A 137 27.88 8.25 18.11
C GLU A 137 29.31 8.79 18.02
N SER A 138 29.63 9.58 17.00
CA SER A 138 30.96 10.20 16.85
C SER A 138 31.35 11.14 17.99
N LEU A 139 30.38 11.75 18.67
CA LEU A 139 30.60 12.63 19.82
C LEU A 139 30.80 11.84 21.13
N SER A 140 30.20 10.66 21.23
CA SER A 140 30.25 9.81 22.43
C SER A 140 31.63 9.18 22.70
N GLU A 141 32.50 9.09 21.67
CA GLU A 141 33.87 8.61 21.81
C GLU A 141 34.85 9.66 22.42
N GLY A 142 34.40 10.86 22.83
CA GLY A 142 35.30 11.95 23.23
C GLY A 142 34.95 12.89 24.40
N SER A 143 33.71 13.02 24.90
CA SER A 143 33.36 13.89 26.05
C SER A 143 31.90 13.78 26.52
N PRO A 144 31.54 14.21 27.76
CA PRO A 144 30.27 13.86 28.40
C PRO A 144 29.06 14.66 27.87
N ALA A 145 28.04 13.93 27.40
CA ALA A 145 26.59 14.09 27.60
C ALA A 145 25.91 15.47 27.80
N SER A 146 26.48 16.58 27.31
CA SER A 146 25.83 17.92 27.32
C SER A 146 25.22 18.33 25.97
N GLY A 147 25.35 17.51 24.93
CA GLY A 147 24.97 17.87 23.55
C GLY A 147 23.57 17.46 23.08
N LEU A 148 22.70 16.95 23.95
CA LEU A 148 21.34 16.51 23.56
C LEU A 148 20.32 17.64 23.49
N GLU A 149 20.62 18.82 24.07
CA GLU A 149 19.80 20.02 23.91
C GLU A 149 20.07 20.64 22.54
N GLY A 150 19.13 20.46 21.61
CA GLY A 150 19.16 21.15 20.31
C GLY A 150 19.65 20.33 19.12
N VAL A 151 19.53 18.99 19.15
CA VAL A 151 19.79 18.16 17.98
C VAL A 151 18.83 18.53 16.84
N VAL A 152 19.31 19.31 15.88
CA VAL A 152 18.57 19.69 14.67
C VAL A 152 18.64 18.54 13.67
N ILE A 153 17.48 18.07 13.23
CA ILE A 153 17.38 17.11 12.13
C ILE A 153 17.52 17.90 10.82
N ASP A 154 18.44 17.47 9.96
CA ASP A 154 18.61 18.07 8.64
C ASP A 154 17.32 17.91 7.81
N PRO A 155 16.94 18.91 6.99
CA PRO A 155 15.74 18.81 6.18
C PRO A 155 15.79 17.59 5.26
N VAL A 156 14.64 16.98 4.99
CA VAL A 156 14.52 15.97 3.93
C VAL A 156 14.54 16.70 2.59
N THR A 157 15.48 16.32 1.73
CA THR A 157 15.71 16.98 0.44
C THR A 157 15.32 16.07 -0.73
N MET A 158 15.29 16.65 -1.94
CA MET A 158 15.06 15.88 -3.16
C MET A 158 16.11 14.78 -3.41
N ASP A 159 17.37 15.02 -3.03
CA ASP A 159 18.46 14.02 -3.14
C ASP A 159 18.19 12.77 -2.27
N ASP A 160 17.58 12.95 -1.10
CA ASP A 160 17.19 11.83 -0.24
C ASP A 160 16.09 10.99 -0.91
N ILE A 161 15.16 11.62 -1.66
CA ILE A 161 14.13 10.93 -2.45
C ILE A 161 14.76 10.17 -3.61
N GLU A 162 15.61 10.82 -4.42
CA GLU A 162 16.29 10.18 -5.56
C GLU A 162 17.12 8.97 -5.11
N SER A 163 17.90 9.13 -4.04
CA SER A 163 18.66 8.05 -3.42
C SER A 163 17.79 6.89 -2.95
N THR A 164 16.58 7.19 -2.47
CA THR A 164 15.66 6.17 -1.96
C THR A 164 14.97 5.43 -3.10
N VAL A 165 14.54 6.16 -4.13
CA VAL A 165 13.94 5.61 -5.36
C VAL A 165 14.93 4.68 -6.07
N ALA A 166 16.22 5.02 -6.12
CA ALA A 166 17.26 4.15 -6.69
C ALA A 166 17.35 2.76 -6.00
N ASN A 167 16.95 2.67 -4.73
CA ASN A 167 17.03 1.45 -3.92
C ASN A 167 15.68 0.76 -3.70
N THR A 168 14.57 1.39 -4.10
CA THR A 168 13.22 0.90 -3.84
C THR A 168 12.52 0.67 -5.17
N LYS A 169 12.28 -0.58 -5.57
CA LYS A 169 11.61 -0.90 -6.84
C LYS A 169 10.08 -0.95 -6.66
N PRO A 170 9.29 -0.59 -7.70
CA PRO A 170 7.83 -0.66 -7.63
C PRO A 170 7.36 -2.12 -7.49
N SER A 171 6.45 -2.37 -6.56
CA SER A 171 5.98 -3.73 -6.23
C SER A 171 4.91 -4.25 -7.20
N ALA A 172 4.00 -3.37 -7.63
CA ALA A 172 2.81 -3.77 -8.39
C ALA A 172 2.98 -3.72 -9.93
N ARG A 173 4.12 -3.23 -10.44
CA ARG A 173 4.32 -2.99 -11.88
C ARG A 173 4.14 -4.24 -12.76
N LEU A 174 4.48 -5.42 -12.25
CA LEU A 174 4.45 -6.67 -13.02
C LEU A 174 3.04 -7.23 -13.23
N LEU A 175 2.07 -6.82 -12.41
CA LEU A 175 0.71 -7.34 -12.47
C LEU A 175 -0.24 -6.44 -13.25
N ALA A 176 0.18 -5.24 -13.64
CA ALA A 176 -0.67 -4.26 -14.33
C ALA A 176 -1.37 -4.85 -15.56
N SER A 177 -0.63 -5.53 -16.44
CA SER A 177 -1.20 -6.17 -17.62
C SER A 177 -2.24 -7.25 -17.29
N ARG A 178 -2.01 -8.01 -16.21
CA ARG A 178 -2.92 -9.06 -15.74
C ARG A 178 -4.22 -8.45 -15.20
N TYR A 179 -4.13 -7.34 -14.47
CA TYR A 179 -5.30 -6.60 -14.02
C TYR A 179 -6.11 -6.01 -15.18
N THR A 180 -5.45 -5.37 -16.15
CA THR A 180 -6.13 -4.84 -17.35
C THR A 180 -6.83 -5.94 -18.15
N GLN A 181 -6.18 -7.10 -18.30
CA GLN A 181 -6.79 -8.26 -18.97
C GLN A 181 -8.01 -8.76 -18.21
N TRP A 182 -7.88 -8.92 -16.88
CA TRP A 182 -8.98 -9.38 -16.04
C TRP A 182 -10.15 -8.38 -16.05
N GLN A 183 -9.88 -7.08 -15.99
CA GLN A 183 -10.90 -6.04 -16.10
C GLN A 183 -11.64 -6.16 -17.44
N LYS A 184 -10.93 -6.30 -18.56
CA LYS A 184 -11.58 -6.43 -19.87
C LYS A 184 -12.54 -7.64 -19.95
N GLU A 185 -12.25 -8.71 -19.22
CA GLU A 185 -13.05 -9.93 -19.22
C GLU A 185 -14.21 -9.91 -18.21
N TYR A 186 -14.02 -9.26 -17.05
CA TYR A 186 -14.95 -9.31 -15.92
C TYR A 186 -15.51 -7.96 -15.49
N GLU A 187 -15.19 -6.85 -16.14
CA GLU A 187 -15.73 -5.53 -15.81
C GLU A 187 -17.27 -5.54 -15.87
N SER A 188 -17.88 -4.89 -14.88
CA SER A 188 -19.30 -4.70 -14.80
C SER A 188 -19.58 -3.22 -15.04
N VAL A 189 -20.29 -2.91 -16.13
CA VAL A 189 -20.80 -1.56 -16.41
C VAL A 189 -21.72 -1.12 -15.28
#